data_AF-A0A9D6IA71-F1
#
_entry.id   AF-A0A9D6IA71-F1
#
_cell.length_a   1.000
_cell.length_b   1.000
_cell.length_c   1.000
_cell.angle_alpha   90.00
_cell.angle_beta   90.00
_cell.angle_gamma   90.00
#
_symmetry.space_group_name_H-M   'P 1'
#
loop_
_entity.id
_entity.type
_entity.pdbx_description
1 polymer ?
#
loop_
_entity_poly.entity_id
_entity_poly.type
_entity_poly.pdbx_seq_one_letter_code
_entity_poly.pdbx_strand_id
1 'polypeptide(L)'
;MSAYRFLSPWYIVGFTDGEGCFAILITKHKTKKTGRDANLCFEIELRADDKPVLELIQKRLDCGRIVELNYERYGWKPHVKFVVRRQKDILYKVIPFFKQFPLKGKKGKDFELFCQAAELFKRKKHRTEEGINQLLKIREFMNNRRPMFG
;
A
#
# COMPACT_ATOMS: atom_id res chain seq x y z
N MET A 1 2.10 23.58 -25.73
CA MET A 1 1.27 22.95 -24.66
C MET A 1 1.66 21.49 -24.56
N SER A 2 2.28 21.09 -23.44
CA SER A 2 3.12 19.89 -23.35
C SER A 2 2.33 18.57 -23.35
N ALA A 3 2.75 17.61 -24.17
CA ALA A 3 2.10 16.31 -24.45
C ALA A 3 2.07 15.31 -23.27
N TYR A 4 2.49 15.71 -22.07
CA TYR A 4 2.59 14.83 -20.88
C TYR A 4 1.35 14.89 -19.95
N ARG A 5 0.18 15.31 -20.46
CA ARG A 5 -0.82 15.91 -19.57
C ARG A 5 -1.58 14.94 -18.66
N PHE A 6 -1.62 13.62 -18.92
CA PHE A 6 -2.23 12.66 -17.98
C PHE A 6 -1.60 11.26 -18.05
N LEU A 7 -1.08 10.77 -16.92
CA LEU A 7 -0.74 9.35 -16.77
C LEU A 7 -2.03 8.52 -16.85
N SER A 8 -2.07 7.58 -17.79
CA SER A 8 -3.22 6.68 -17.97
C SER A 8 -3.51 5.93 -16.66
N PRO A 9 -4.76 5.87 -16.18
CA PRO A 9 -5.12 5.05 -15.03
C PRO A 9 -4.71 3.58 -15.20
N TRP A 10 -4.82 3.06 -16.42
CA TRP A 10 -4.44 1.68 -16.76
C TRP A 10 -2.93 1.46 -16.69
N TYR A 11 -2.11 2.49 -16.90
CA TYR A 11 -0.68 2.40 -16.63
C TYR A 11 -0.44 2.15 -15.15
N ILE A 12 -1.09 2.90 -14.26
CA ILE A 12 -0.97 2.69 -12.80
C ILE A 12 -1.47 1.30 -12.41
N VAL A 13 -2.56 0.83 -12.99
CA VAL A 13 -3.09 -0.52 -12.75
C VAL A 13 -2.06 -1.59 -13.13
N GLY A 14 -1.55 -1.57 -14.36
CA GLY A 14 -0.56 -2.53 -14.82
C GLY A 14 0.75 -2.46 -14.02
N PHE A 15 1.19 -1.24 -13.71
CA PHE A 15 2.38 -1.00 -12.89
C PHE A 15 2.19 -1.54 -11.47
N THR A 16 1.00 -1.33 -10.89
CA THR A 16 0.65 -1.86 -9.56
C THR A 16 0.56 -3.37 -9.58
N ASP A 17 0.01 -3.99 -10.63
CA ASP A 17 -0.03 -5.45 -10.77
C ASP A 17 1.37 -6.09 -10.70
N GLY A 18 2.39 -5.41 -11.23
CA GLY A 18 3.80 -5.81 -11.13
C GLY A 18 4.45 -5.43 -9.78
N GLU A 19 4.53 -4.14 -9.47
CA GLU A 19 5.41 -3.57 -8.43
C GLU A 19 4.68 -3.13 -7.16
N GLY A 20 3.34 -3.14 -7.17
CA GLY A 20 2.54 -2.64 -6.06
C GLY A 20 2.48 -3.58 -4.86
N CYS A 21 2.22 -3.02 -3.69
CA CYS A 21 2.02 -3.76 -2.46
C CYS A 21 0.89 -3.15 -1.64
N PHE A 22 -0.14 -3.96 -1.34
CA PHE A 22 -1.17 -3.64 -0.36
C PHE A 22 -0.85 -4.40 0.92
N ALA A 23 -0.77 -3.69 2.06
CA ALA A 23 -0.34 -4.27 3.32
C ALA A 23 -1.17 -3.79 4.51
N ILE A 24 -1.36 -4.71 5.46
CA ILE A 24 -1.91 -4.44 6.80
C ILE A 24 -0.73 -4.49 7.78
N LEU A 25 -0.33 -3.32 8.29
CA LEU A 25 0.75 -3.19 9.25
C LEU A 25 0.17 -3.22 10.66
N ILE A 26 0.67 -4.14 11.50
CA ILE A 26 0.27 -4.25 12.91
C ILE A 26 1.54 -4.32 13.73
N THR A 27 1.75 -3.32 14.59
CA THR A 27 2.94 -3.19 15.44
C THR A 27 2.57 -3.14 16.92
N LYS A 28 3.50 -3.51 17.79
CA LYS A 28 3.33 -3.34 19.25
C LYS A 28 3.34 -1.85 19.58
N HIS A 29 2.42 -1.41 20.43
CA HIS A 29 2.32 -0.01 20.82
C HIS A 29 2.01 0.12 22.31
N LYS A 30 2.94 0.70 23.07
CA LYS A 30 2.89 0.71 24.55
C LYS A 30 1.68 1.47 25.12
N THR A 31 1.22 2.52 24.46
CA THR A 31 0.16 3.41 24.98
C THR A 31 -1.23 3.16 24.40
N LYS A 32 -1.41 2.21 23.48
CA LYS A 32 -2.75 1.90 22.92
C LYS A 32 -3.44 0.90 23.83
N LYS A 33 -4.76 1.03 23.98
CA LYS A 33 -5.59 0.12 24.81
C LYS A 33 -5.42 -1.36 24.45
N THR A 34 -5.25 -1.66 23.16
CA THR A 34 -5.05 -3.02 22.63
C THR A 34 -3.59 -3.49 22.66
N GLY A 35 -2.65 -2.66 23.13
CA GLY A 35 -1.21 -2.89 23.03
C GLY A 35 -0.67 -2.93 21.59
N ARG A 36 -1.50 -2.61 20.59
CA ARG A 36 -1.20 -2.72 19.16
C ARG A 36 -1.67 -1.50 18.40
N ASP A 37 -0.91 -1.10 17.38
CA ASP A 37 -1.31 -0.10 16.40
C ASP A 37 -1.44 -0.75 15.03
N ALA A 38 -2.59 -0.55 14.39
CA ALA A 38 -2.89 -1.09 13.07
C ALA A 38 -2.98 0.04 12.06
N ASN A 39 -2.35 -0.15 10.90
CA ASN A 39 -2.38 0.78 9.78
C ASN A 39 -2.50 0.03 8.46
N LEU A 40 -3.24 0.62 7.52
CA LEU A 40 -3.17 0.23 6.11
C LEU A 40 -2.01 0.96 5.42
N CYS A 41 -1.38 0.27 4.46
CA CYS A 41 -0.30 0.81 3.65
C CYS A 41 -0.47 0.36 2.19
N PHE A 42 -0.37 1.30 1.26
CA PHE A 42 -0.15 1.02 -0.15
C PHE A 42 1.22 1.55 -0.54
N GLU A 43 2.03 0.76 -1.23
CA GLU A 43 3.35 1.17 -1.67
C GLU A 43 3.75 0.60 -3.02
N ILE A 44 4.64 1.32 -3.70
CA ILE A 44 5.36 0.90 -4.90
C ILE A 44 6.83 1.26 -4.67
N GLU A 45 7.73 0.29 -4.79
CA GLU A 45 9.17 0.48 -4.61
C GLU A 45 9.89 0.21 -5.93
N LEU A 46 10.77 1.12 -6.33
CA LEU A 46 11.62 1.00 -7.51
C LEU A 46 13.06 1.33 -7.14
N ARG A 47 13.96 1.11 -8.09
CA ARG A 47 15.30 1.69 -8.00
C ARG A 47 15.23 3.21 -8.13
N ALA A 48 16.20 3.91 -7.55
CA ALA A 48 16.20 5.37 -7.47
C ALA A 48 16.26 6.05 -8.85
N ASP A 49 16.83 5.39 -9.87
CA ASP A 49 16.86 5.87 -11.25
C ASP A 49 15.46 5.96 -11.90
N ASP A 50 14.46 5.24 -11.38
CA ASP A 50 13.06 5.30 -11.81
C ASP A 50 12.17 6.21 -10.96
N LYS A 51 12.74 7.06 -10.08
CA LYS A 51 12.00 8.03 -9.25
C LYS A 51 10.96 8.86 -10.02
N PRO A 52 11.23 9.36 -11.24
CA PRO A 52 10.24 10.13 -11.99
C PRO A 52 8.92 9.39 -12.25
N VAL A 53 8.93 8.05 -12.36
CA VAL A 53 7.71 7.25 -12.51
C VAL A 53 6.83 7.36 -11.26
N LEU A 54 7.45 7.28 -10.07
CA LEU A 54 6.74 7.39 -8.80
C LEU A 54 6.18 8.80 -8.57
N GLU A 55 6.86 9.85 -9.05
CA GLU A 55 6.37 11.23 -9.02
C GLU A 55 5.11 11.40 -9.89
N LEU A 56 5.07 10.77 -11.07
CA LEU A 56 3.88 10.77 -11.93
C LEU A 56 2.71 10.04 -11.28
N ILE A 57 2.96 8.89 -10.64
CA ILE A 57 1.92 8.13 -9.91
C ILE A 57 1.41 8.93 -8.71
N GLN A 58 2.31 9.51 -7.91
CA GLN A 58 1.95 10.36 -6.77
C GLN A 58 1.06 11.53 -7.21
N LYS A 59 1.47 12.23 -8.27
CA LYS A 59 0.70 13.35 -8.83
C LYS A 59 -0.68 12.92 -9.33
N ARG A 60 -0.78 11.74 -9.96
CA ARG A 60 -2.04 11.22 -10.51
C ARG A 60 -3.02 10.76 -9.42
N LEU A 61 -2.52 10.13 -8.35
CA LEU A 61 -3.30 9.69 -7.20
C LEU A 61 -3.57 10.83 -6.20
N ASP A 62 -2.87 11.96 -6.34
CA ASP A 62 -2.99 13.14 -5.50
C ASP A 62 -2.84 12.83 -3.99
N CYS A 63 -1.95 11.89 -3.66
CA CYS A 63 -1.69 11.51 -2.26
C CYS A 63 -0.38 10.76 -2.13
N GLY A 64 -0.04 10.42 -0.88
CA GLY A 64 1.19 9.70 -0.56
C GLY A 64 2.43 10.57 -0.61
N ARG A 65 3.56 9.94 -0.30
CA ARG A 65 4.88 10.58 -0.29
C ARG A 65 5.91 9.68 -0.94
N ILE A 66 6.99 10.29 -1.41
CA ILE A 66 8.16 9.57 -1.93
C ILE A 66 9.21 9.52 -0.82
N VAL A 67 9.79 8.34 -0.61
CA VAL A 67 10.78 8.06 0.43
C VAL A 67 11.98 7.40 -0.22
N GLU A 68 13.18 7.95 -0.01
CA GLU A 68 14.42 7.35 -0.48
C GLU A 68 14.89 6.26 0.48
N LEU A 69 15.41 5.17 -0.06
CA LEU A 69 15.82 3.98 0.66
C LEU A 69 17.29 3.70 0.37
N ASN A 70 18.12 3.76 1.42
CA ASN A 70 19.53 3.42 1.32
C ASN A 70 19.73 1.93 1.66
N TYR A 71 20.14 1.15 0.66
CA TYR A 71 20.49 -0.26 0.78
C TYR A 71 21.98 -0.54 0.60
N GLU A 72 22.84 0.47 0.73
CA GLU A 72 24.30 0.37 0.58
C GLU A 72 24.88 -0.73 1.47
N ARG A 73 24.36 -0.89 2.70
CA ARG A 73 24.78 -1.97 3.62
C ARG A 73 24.60 -3.39 3.07
N TYR A 74 23.80 -3.56 2.01
CA TYR A 74 23.53 -4.83 1.33
C TYR A 74 24.23 -4.93 -0.03
N GLY A 75 25.03 -3.93 -0.41
CA GLY A 75 25.66 -3.84 -1.73
C GLY A 75 24.67 -3.60 -2.87
N TRP A 76 23.45 -3.13 -2.56
CA TRP A 76 22.41 -2.86 -3.55
C TRP A 76 22.44 -1.39 -3.98
N LYS A 77 21.93 -1.15 -5.19
CA LYS A 77 21.69 0.22 -5.67
C LYS A 77 20.64 0.92 -4.78
N PRO A 78 20.65 2.25 -4.69
CA PRO A 78 19.64 2.99 -3.95
C PRO A 78 18.26 2.77 -4.56
N HIS A 79 17.25 2.73 -3.69
CA HIS A 79 15.85 2.55 -4.06
C HIS A 79 15.03 3.77 -3.63
N VAL A 80 13.82 3.85 -4.16
CA VAL A 80 12.85 4.89 -3.87
C VAL A 80 11.46 4.26 -3.79
N LYS A 81 10.64 4.76 -2.86
CA LYS A 81 9.32 4.21 -2.58
C LYS A 81 8.26 5.29 -2.56
N PHE A 82 7.21 5.07 -3.33
CA PHE A 82 5.93 5.77 -3.20
C PHE A 82 5.15 5.06 -2.10
N VAL A 83 4.70 5.80 -1.08
CA VAL A 83 3.97 5.22 0.06
C VAL A 83 2.77 6.06 0.47
N VAL A 84 1.63 5.40 0.63
CA VAL A 84 0.40 5.96 1.17
C VAL A 84 0.08 5.27 2.50
N ARG A 85 0.22 5.99 3.62
CA ARG A 85 -0.13 5.53 4.98
C ARG A 85 -1.25 6.33 5.64
N ARG A 86 -1.60 7.49 5.09
CA ARG A 86 -2.67 8.31 5.64
C ARG A 86 -4.00 7.59 5.40
N GLN A 87 -4.68 7.19 6.47
CA GLN A 87 -5.90 6.39 6.37
C GLN A 87 -6.99 7.07 5.53
N LYS A 88 -7.12 8.41 5.59
CA LYS A 88 -8.04 9.14 4.73
C LYS A 88 -7.72 8.98 3.24
N ASP A 89 -6.46 9.06 2.85
CA ASP A 89 -6.06 8.94 1.43
C ASP A 89 -6.27 7.50 0.93
N ILE A 90 -6.02 6.50 1.78
CA ILE A 90 -6.30 5.10 1.44
C ILE A 90 -7.78 4.89 1.18
N LEU A 91 -8.63 5.32 2.12
CA LEU A 91 -10.09 5.11 2.06
C LEU A 91 -10.77 5.87 0.93
N TYR A 92 -10.28 7.08 0.61
CA TYR A 92 -11.00 8.01 -0.26
C TYR A 92 -10.28 8.34 -1.57
N LYS A 93 -9.04 7.88 -1.77
CA LYS A 93 -8.32 8.05 -3.04
C LYS A 93 -7.85 6.72 -3.61
N VAL A 94 -7.04 5.96 -2.86
CA VAL A 94 -6.44 4.70 -3.35
C VAL A 94 -7.50 3.63 -3.62
N ILE A 95 -8.36 3.32 -2.65
CA ILE A 95 -9.40 2.29 -2.82
C ILE A 95 -10.39 2.66 -3.93
N PRO A 96 -10.95 3.89 -3.98
CA PRO A 96 -11.82 4.29 -5.08
C PRO A 96 -11.15 4.17 -6.45
N PHE A 97 -9.87 4.54 -6.57
CA PHE A 97 -9.12 4.41 -7.81
C PHE A 97 -9.08 2.96 -8.32
N PHE A 98 -8.65 2.01 -7.49
CA PHE A 98 -8.53 0.61 -7.89
C PHE A 98 -9.89 -0.13 -7.94
N LYS A 99 -10.96 0.43 -7.36
CA LYS A 99 -12.34 -0.02 -7.62
C LYS A 99 -12.83 0.42 -9.00
N GLN A 100 -12.50 1.65 -9.40
CA GLN A 100 -12.86 2.18 -10.72
C GLN A 100 -12.02 1.53 -11.83
N PHE A 101 -10.75 1.24 -11.55
CA PHE A 101 -9.81 0.61 -12.47
C PHE A 101 -9.27 -0.69 -11.84
N PRO A 102 -9.98 -1.82 -12.02
CA PRO A 102 -9.64 -3.08 -11.36
C PRO A 102 -8.30 -3.64 -11.81
N LEU A 103 -7.50 -4.09 -10.84
CA LEU A 103 -6.30 -4.90 -11.04
C LEU A 103 -6.64 -6.19 -11.79
N LYS A 104 -5.72 -6.67 -12.62
CA LYS A 104 -5.90 -7.85 -13.47
C LYS A 104 -5.05 -9.03 -13.01
N GLY A 105 -3.95 -8.77 -12.31
CA GLY A 105 -3.05 -9.79 -11.80
C GLY A 105 -3.50 -10.41 -10.48
N LYS A 106 -2.67 -11.31 -9.95
CA LYS A 106 -2.88 -11.97 -8.64
C LYS A 106 -3.08 -10.98 -7.49
N LYS A 107 -2.58 -9.75 -7.65
CA LYS A 107 -2.66 -8.66 -6.68
C LYS A 107 -4.09 -8.14 -6.49
N GLY A 108 -5.00 -8.41 -7.43
CA GLY A 108 -6.42 -8.16 -7.25
C GLY A 108 -6.98 -8.82 -5.98
N LYS A 109 -6.55 -10.05 -5.67
CA LYS A 109 -6.95 -10.75 -4.43
C LYS A 109 -6.45 -10.05 -3.17
N ASP A 110 -5.21 -9.56 -3.19
CA ASP A 110 -4.65 -8.77 -2.07
C ASP A 110 -5.42 -7.46 -1.90
N PHE A 111 -5.80 -6.81 -3.01
CA PHE A 111 -6.61 -5.59 -2.97
C PHE A 111 -8.01 -5.82 -2.42
N GLU A 112 -8.66 -6.95 -2.73
CA GLU A 112 -9.96 -7.32 -2.16
C GLU A 112 -9.88 -7.49 -0.64
N LEU A 113 -8.88 -8.24 -0.16
CA LEU A 113 -8.61 -8.40 1.28
C LEU A 113 -8.29 -7.06 1.95
N PHE A 114 -7.50 -6.22 1.27
CA PHE A 114 -7.20 -4.87 1.72
C PHE A 114 -8.46 -4.00 1.83
N CYS A 115 -9.42 -4.13 0.91
CA CYS A 115 -10.72 -3.45 0.98
C CYS A 115 -11.56 -3.94 2.18
N GLN A 116 -11.52 -5.23 2.51
CA GLN A 116 -12.19 -5.76 3.71
C GLN A 116 -11.57 -5.18 4.98
N ALA A 117 -10.24 -5.11 5.06
CA ALA A 117 -9.54 -4.46 6.16
C ALA A 117 -9.93 -2.98 6.28
N ALA A 118 -10.00 -2.27 5.16
CA ALA A 118 -10.42 -0.87 5.11
C ALA A 118 -11.82 -0.61 5.69
N GLU A 119 -12.74 -1.55 5.58
CA GLU A 119 -14.06 -1.43 6.21
C GLU A 119 -13.98 -1.44 7.75
N LEU A 120 -13.05 -2.22 8.32
CA LEU A 120 -12.76 -2.18 9.77
C LEU A 120 -12.15 -0.85 10.19
N PHE A 121 -11.34 -0.22 9.32
CA PHE A 121 -10.82 1.12 9.55
C PHE A 121 -11.91 2.18 9.52
N LYS A 122 -12.80 2.12 8.52
CA LYS A 122 -13.95 3.03 8.38
C LYS A 122 -14.87 3.00 9.60
N ARG A 123 -15.12 1.80 10.15
CA ARG A 123 -15.93 1.59 11.36
C ARG A 123 -15.17 1.80 12.67
N LYS A 124 -13.89 2.23 12.61
CA LYS A 124 -12.98 2.36 13.77
C LYS A 124 -12.77 1.07 14.59
N LYS A 125 -13.13 -0.10 14.05
CA LYS A 125 -12.98 -1.41 14.71
C LYS A 125 -11.51 -1.83 14.90
N HIS A 126 -10.59 -1.32 14.08
CA HIS A 126 -9.14 -1.52 14.26
C HIS A 126 -8.57 -1.08 15.64
N ARG A 127 -9.38 -0.42 16.48
CA ARG A 127 -9.03 0.02 17.84
C ARG A 127 -9.49 -0.93 18.94
N THR A 128 -10.16 -2.03 18.59
CA THR A 128 -10.61 -3.07 19.52
C THR A 128 -9.79 -4.34 19.34
N GLU A 129 -9.69 -5.18 20.36
CA GLU A 129 -8.98 -6.46 20.26
C GLU A 129 -9.62 -7.37 19.20
N GLU A 130 -10.95 -7.43 19.15
CA GLU A 130 -11.69 -8.17 18.13
C GLU A 130 -11.34 -7.70 16.72
N GLY A 131 -11.34 -6.38 16.48
CA GLY A 131 -11.01 -5.82 15.17
C GLY A 131 -9.54 -6.02 14.80
N ILE A 132 -8.62 -5.99 15.77
CA ILE A 132 -7.22 -6.35 15.55
C ILE A 132 -7.09 -7.84 15.14
N ASN A 133 -7.81 -8.73 15.82
CA ASN A 133 -7.81 -10.16 15.49
C ASN A 133 -8.40 -10.43 14.10
N GLN A 134 -9.44 -9.69 13.70
CA GLN A 134 -9.98 -9.73 12.34
C GLN A 134 -8.94 -9.28 11.31
N LEU A 135 -8.24 -8.17 11.58
CA LEU A 135 -7.16 -7.68 10.70
C LEU A 135 -6.00 -8.67 10.59
N LEU A 136 -5.64 -9.37 11.66
CA LEU A 136 -4.62 -10.42 11.65
C LEU A 136 -5.02 -11.59 10.75
N LYS A 137 -6.27 -12.06 10.86
CA LYS A 137 -6.81 -13.12 9.99
C LYS A 137 -6.82 -12.69 8.52
N ILE A 138 -7.31 -11.49 8.21
CA ILE A 138 -7.27 -10.98 6.83
C ILE A 138 -5.83 -10.98 6.30
N ARG A 139 -4.88 -10.48 7.11
CA ARG A 139 -3.46 -10.41 6.74
C ARG A 139 -2.82 -11.78 6.51
N GLU A 140 -3.31 -12.86 7.13
CA GLU A 140 -2.80 -14.22 6.89
C GLU A 140 -3.11 -14.72 5.48
N PHE A 141 -4.23 -14.30 4.91
CA PHE A 141 -4.62 -14.63 3.54
C PHE A 141 -4.04 -13.67 2.50
N MET A 142 -3.45 -12.56 2.91
CA MET A 142 -2.76 -11.63 2.00
C MET A 142 -1.38 -12.16 1.62
N ASN A 143 -0.99 -11.91 0.37
CA ASN A 143 0.35 -12.11 -0.17
C ASN A 143 0.92 -13.53 0.03
N ASN A 144 0.11 -14.59 -0.19
CA ASN A 144 0.49 -16.03 -0.15
C ASN A 144 1.83 -16.23 0.56
N ARG A 145 1.87 -16.19 1.90
CA ARG A 145 3.12 -16.16 2.66
C ARG A 145 4.08 -17.24 2.14
N ARG A 146 5.01 -16.87 1.26
CA ARG A 146 6.30 -17.53 1.20
C ARG A 146 6.98 -17.06 2.47
N PRO A 147 7.36 -17.95 3.39
CA PRO A 147 8.17 -17.54 4.53
C PRO A 147 9.43 -16.89 3.95
N MET A 148 9.54 -15.57 4.02
CA MET A 148 10.82 -14.89 3.82
C MET A 148 11.60 -15.11 5.11
N PHE A 149 12.26 -16.27 5.15
CA PHE A 149 13.29 -16.71 6.09
C PHE A 149 12.95 -16.64 7.59
N GLY A 150 13.07 -17.79 8.25
CA GLY A 150 13.21 -17.86 9.70
C GLY A 150 14.56 -17.33 10.17
#